data_AF-A0A547P7J3-F1
#
_entry.id   AF-A0A547P7J3-F1
#
_cell.length_a   1.000
_cell.length_b   1.000
_cell.length_c   1.000
_cell.angle_alpha   90.00
_cell.angle_beta   90.00
_cell.angle_gamma   90.00
#
_symmetry.space_group_name_H-M   'P 1'
#
loop_
_entity.id
_entity.type
_entity.pdbx_description
1 polymer ?
#
loop_
_entity_poly.entity_id
_entity_poly.type
_entity_poly.pdbx_seq_one_letter_code
_entity_poly.pdbx_strand_id
1 'polypeptide(L)'
;MKRLAFTAALLSSPLAADDHAEASTDDALAAQVSEERLRADMDTIVSFGTRHTLSTQTDPNRGIGAAINWALDEFRRIGATCGDCFEVQSVERLIEADGRRIPTPTLIRNAVAIQRGTERPDEVIIVQGHYDSRVTDPLNGTDDAPGANDDGSGSVMILEASRILSQQKYPSTIIYALLTGEEQGLYGAGILADWVEAQGMTVKAVLNNDMIGNSCGSDGFCDAKHVRVFSEGLRADSTARLRARQRRFGGENDSPGRNLSRWLDDLAADNPDGMQVRQIWRTDRMGRGGDQIPFLDKGYPAIRITVSVEDYEHQHQDLRVEDGVTYGDTVDELDFDYLTRASQLNVRALHKLAMSPMPPKVSADAAVRVDTELSFAPVSGADAYRIFARRTDEAYWRDERPLGTKGEQWEPMITLENGQQPAEIVRYSVPLRGDDWLLGVSACSSQGYCSPISSAVPGGAFEPVAQPEGDSE
;
A
#
# COMPACT_ATOMS: atom_id res chain seq x y z
N MET A 1 53.49 -30.86 57.83
CA MET A 1 52.92 -29.49 57.96
C MET A 1 53.49 -28.70 56.79
N LYS A 2 52.78 -28.10 55.83
CA LYS A 2 51.42 -27.58 55.69
C LYS A 2 50.95 -27.89 54.24
N ARG A 3 49.66 -28.16 54.05
CA ARG A 3 49.02 -28.28 52.73
C ARG A 3 48.87 -26.86 52.14
N LEU A 4 49.33 -26.61 50.92
CA LEU A 4 48.95 -25.41 50.16
C LEU A 4 47.67 -25.73 49.39
N ALA A 5 46.61 -24.99 49.70
CA ALA A 5 45.36 -24.97 48.95
C ALA A 5 45.50 -23.96 47.79
N PHE A 6 45.21 -24.41 46.56
CA PHE A 6 45.00 -23.52 45.42
C PHE A 6 43.53 -23.07 45.45
N THR A 7 43.30 -21.77 45.65
CA THR A 7 41.98 -21.14 45.52
C THR A 7 41.84 -20.65 44.09
N ALA A 8 40.99 -21.31 43.29
CA ALA A 8 40.61 -20.82 41.97
C ALA A 8 39.53 -19.73 42.13
N ALA A 9 39.85 -18.49 41.76
CA ALA A 9 38.88 -17.42 41.66
C ALA A 9 38.10 -17.56 40.35
N LEU A 10 36.83 -17.95 40.44
CA LEU A 10 35.88 -17.87 39.33
C LEU A 10 35.43 -16.41 39.19
N LEU A 11 35.97 -15.71 38.20
CA LEU A 11 35.43 -14.44 37.72
C LEU A 11 34.16 -14.74 36.92
N SER A 12 33.00 -14.51 37.54
CA SER A 12 31.72 -14.45 36.85
C SER A 12 31.61 -13.09 36.14
N SER A 13 31.84 -13.06 34.83
CA SER A 13 31.47 -11.91 34.00
C SER A 13 29.94 -11.88 33.85
N PRO A 14 29.27 -10.72 34.00
CA PRO A 14 27.86 -10.60 33.68
C PRO A 14 27.70 -10.75 32.16
N LEU A 15 26.86 -11.70 31.74
CA LEU A 15 26.32 -11.71 30.38
C LEU A 15 25.44 -10.46 30.26
N ALA A 16 25.91 -9.47 29.50
CA ALA A 16 25.03 -8.51 28.87
C ALA A 16 24.21 -9.30 27.83
N ALA A 17 22.89 -9.29 27.97
CA ALA A 17 22.00 -9.71 26.92
C ALA A 17 22.07 -8.66 25.81
N ASP A 18 22.76 -8.97 24.72
CA ASP A 18 22.63 -8.25 23.46
C ASP A 18 21.30 -8.66 22.81
N ASP A 19 20.18 -8.06 23.26
CA ASP A 19 18.93 -8.03 22.49
C ASP A 19 19.04 -6.93 21.42
N HIS A 20 19.96 -7.12 20.49
CA HIS A 20 19.92 -6.47 19.18
C HIS A 20 19.64 -7.55 18.16
N ALA A 21 18.35 -7.90 18.00
CA ALA A 21 17.92 -8.57 16.78
C ALA A 21 18.34 -7.66 15.61
N GLU A 22 19.27 -8.12 14.77
CA GLU A 22 19.57 -7.45 13.51
C GLU A 22 18.24 -7.23 12.77
N ALA A 23 17.96 -5.98 12.39
CA ALA A 23 16.79 -5.66 11.59
C ALA A 23 16.85 -6.54 10.33
N SER A 24 15.84 -7.39 10.14
CA SER A 24 15.77 -8.27 8.97
C SER A 24 15.67 -7.39 7.71
N THR A 25 16.47 -7.71 6.69
CA THR A 25 16.38 -7.02 5.40
C THR A 25 15.02 -7.26 4.76
N ASP A 26 14.59 -6.36 3.87
CA ASP A 26 13.38 -6.51 3.07
C ASP A 26 13.36 -7.83 2.28
N ASP A 27 14.50 -8.24 1.72
CA ASP A 27 14.63 -9.53 1.03
C ASP A 27 14.48 -10.74 1.97
N ALA A 28 15.05 -10.68 3.16
CA ALA A 28 14.93 -11.75 4.15
C ALA A 28 13.48 -11.91 4.66
N LEU A 29 12.73 -10.80 4.76
CA LEU A 29 11.31 -10.83 5.09
C LEU A 29 10.49 -11.36 3.92
N ALA A 30 10.74 -10.88 2.70
CA ALA A 30 10.04 -11.36 1.52
C ALA A 30 10.24 -12.86 1.29
N ALA A 31 11.45 -13.38 1.50
CA ALA A 31 11.74 -14.81 1.37
C ALA A 31 10.96 -15.71 2.35
N GLN A 32 10.31 -15.15 3.38
CA GLN A 32 9.48 -15.91 4.32
C GLN A 32 8.07 -16.19 3.81
N VAL A 33 7.63 -15.53 2.73
CA VAL A 33 6.33 -15.79 2.09
C VAL A 33 6.23 -17.28 1.74
N SER A 34 5.20 -17.93 2.27
CA SER A 34 4.99 -19.36 2.11
C SER A 34 3.81 -19.65 1.18
N GLU A 35 4.09 -20.28 0.05
CA GLU A 35 3.05 -20.80 -0.85
C GLU A 35 2.09 -21.76 -0.12
N GLU A 36 2.62 -22.61 0.76
CA GLU A 36 1.82 -23.54 1.56
C GLU A 36 0.78 -22.81 2.43
N ARG A 37 1.17 -21.71 3.08
CA ARG A 37 0.23 -20.89 3.87
C ARG A 37 -0.78 -20.16 2.99
N LEU A 38 -0.33 -19.59 1.87
CA LEU A 38 -1.22 -18.95 0.90
C LEU A 38 -2.30 -19.92 0.39
N ARG A 39 -1.92 -21.17 0.08
CA ARG A 39 -2.85 -22.24 -0.30
C ARG A 39 -3.82 -22.60 0.84
N ALA A 40 -3.31 -22.80 2.05
CA ALA A 40 -4.13 -23.19 3.20
C ALA A 40 -5.18 -22.12 3.56
N ASP A 41 -4.80 -20.84 3.52
CA ASP A 41 -5.73 -19.74 3.70
C ASP A 41 -6.74 -19.69 2.54
N MET A 42 -6.28 -19.88 1.30
CA MET A 42 -7.14 -19.90 0.12
C MET A 42 -8.24 -20.96 0.25
N ASP A 43 -7.84 -22.20 0.55
CA ASP A 43 -8.77 -23.32 0.76
C ASP A 43 -9.82 -22.99 1.84
N THR A 44 -9.40 -22.27 2.89
CA THR A 44 -10.32 -21.84 3.95
C THR A 44 -11.31 -20.79 3.45
N ILE A 45 -10.84 -19.72 2.80
CA ILE A 45 -11.72 -18.61 2.41
C ILE A 45 -12.71 -19.00 1.30
N VAL A 46 -12.33 -19.91 0.40
CA VAL A 46 -13.26 -20.42 -0.63
C VAL A 46 -14.29 -21.39 -0.04
N SER A 47 -14.01 -22.01 1.11
CA SER A 47 -14.89 -22.99 1.74
C SER A 47 -16.18 -22.40 2.34
N PHE A 48 -16.27 -21.07 2.49
CA PHE A 48 -17.50 -20.40 2.94
C PHE A 48 -18.64 -20.47 1.90
N GLY A 49 -18.40 -21.08 0.75
CA GLY A 49 -19.32 -21.24 -0.36
C GLY A 49 -19.47 -19.95 -1.16
N THR A 50 -19.84 -18.86 -0.49
CA THR A 50 -19.84 -17.50 -1.05
C THR A 50 -19.39 -16.51 0.01
N ARG A 51 -18.71 -15.44 -0.41
CA ARG A 51 -18.41 -14.28 0.43
C ARG A 51 -19.18 -13.05 -0.05
N HIS A 52 -20.25 -13.24 -0.82
CA HIS A 52 -21.06 -12.13 -1.32
C HIS A 52 -21.58 -11.24 -0.18
N THR A 53 -21.48 -9.92 -0.34
CA THR A 53 -21.90 -8.94 0.68
C THR A 53 -23.36 -9.10 1.13
N LEU A 54 -24.25 -9.48 0.21
CA LEU A 54 -25.67 -9.75 0.48
C LEU A 54 -25.95 -11.17 1.00
N SER A 55 -24.94 -12.02 1.18
CA SER A 55 -25.12 -13.36 1.73
C SER A 55 -25.39 -13.30 3.25
N THR A 56 -25.67 -14.46 3.84
CA THR A 56 -26.00 -14.57 5.26
C THR A 56 -24.92 -13.95 6.17
N GLN A 57 -25.38 -13.15 7.13
CA GLN A 57 -24.55 -12.44 8.11
C GLN A 57 -24.36 -13.26 9.40
N THR A 58 -25.18 -14.29 9.61
CA THR A 58 -25.32 -14.97 10.91
C THR A 58 -25.09 -16.47 10.84
N ASP A 59 -25.03 -17.08 9.65
CA ASP A 59 -24.65 -18.49 9.54
C ASP A 59 -23.17 -18.64 9.96
N PRO A 60 -22.84 -19.60 10.83
CA PRO A 60 -21.47 -19.76 11.32
C PRO A 60 -20.50 -20.38 10.31
N ASN A 61 -21.00 -21.00 9.23
CA ASN A 61 -20.18 -21.79 8.29
C ASN A 61 -20.27 -21.29 6.84
N ARG A 62 -21.28 -20.49 6.48
CA ARG A 62 -21.49 -20.01 5.11
C ARG A 62 -21.64 -18.50 5.07
N GLY A 63 -21.26 -17.89 3.97
CA GLY A 63 -21.54 -16.48 3.71
C GLY A 63 -20.52 -15.52 4.32
N ILE A 64 -20.74 -14.24 4.03
CA ILE A 64 -19.84 -13.15 4.40
C ILE A 64 -19.73 -12.98 5.92
N GLY A 65 -20.78 -13.28 6.67
CA GLY A 65 -20.74 -13.25 8.13
C GLY A 65 -19.73 -14.24 8.72
N ALA A 66 -19.79 -15.50 8.28
CA ALA A 66 -18.83 -16.54 8.68
C ALA A 66 -17.40 -16.16 8.29
N ALA A 67 -17.24 -15.70 7.05
CA ALA A 67 -15.93 -15.34 6.50
C ALA A 67 -15.27 -14.21 7.31
N ILE A 68 -15.98 -13.11 7.60
CA ILE A 68 -15.42 -11.98 8.36
C ILE A 68 -15.08 -12.38 9.79
N ASN A 69 -15.93 -13.19 10.42
CA ASN A 69 -15.65 -13.66 11.78
C ASN A 69 -14.37 -14.51 11.80
N TRP A 70 -14.19 -15.38 10.81
CA TRP A 70 -12.95 -16.13 10.65
C TRP A 70 -11.74 -15.21 10.41
N ALA A 71 -11.86 -14.19 9.56
CA ALA A 71 -10.79 -13.25 9.27
C ALA A 71 -10.36 -12.46 10.53
N LEU A 72 -11.31 -11.97 11.33
CA LEU A 72 -11.03 -11.34 12.62
C LEU A 72 -10.33 -12.31 13.59
N ASP A 73 -10.77 -13.56 13.64
CA ASP A 73 -10.14 -14.58 14.49
C ASP A 73 -8.74 -14.96 13.98
N GLU A 74 -8.52 -14.98 12.67
CA GLU A 74 -7.22 -15.25 12.08
C GLU A 74 -6.25 -14.12 12.41
N PHE A 75 -6.64 -12.86 12.26
CA PHE A 75 -5.82 -11.74 12.71
C PHE A 75 -5.50 -11.83 14.21
N ARG A 76 -6.45 -12.24 15.06
CA ARG A 76 -6.16 -12.46 16.50
C ARG A 76 -5.16 -13.59 16.72
N ARG A 77 -5.29 -14.70 16.00
CA ARG A 77 -4.33 -15.83 16.06
C ARG A 77 -2.94 -15.40 15.64
N ILE A 78 -2.83 -14.62 14.55
CA ILE A 78 -1.56 -14.05 14.09
C ILE A 78 -0.99 -13.11 15.15
N GLY A 79 -1.80 -12.19 15.68
CA GLY A 79 -1.42 -11.27 16.76
C GLY A 79 -0.90 -11.98 18.02
N ALA A 80 -1.48 -13.12 18.39
CA ALA A 80 -1.01 -13.91 19.53
C ALA A 80 0.43 -14.44 19.33
N THR A 81 0.88 -14.64 18.09
CA THR A 81 2.25 -15.11 17.81
C THR A 81 3.33 -14.06 18.05
N CYS A 82 2.96 -12.77 18.06
CA CYS A 82 3.84 -11.63 18.33
C CYS A 82 3.58 -11.01 19.71
N GLY A 83 2.91 -11.73 20.62
CA GLY A 83 2.59 -11.23 21.96
C GLY A 83 1.43 -10.22 21.99
N ASP A 84 0.36 -10.54 21.27
CA ASP A 84 -0.85 -9.73 21.12
C ASP A 84 -0.59 -8.34 20.51
N CYS A 85 0.27 -8.29 19.49
CA CYS A 85 0.73 -7.04 18.89
C CYS A 85 -0.29 -6.34 17.96
N PHE A 86 -1.45 -6.94 17.72
CA PHE A 86 -2.50 -6.37 16.87
C PHE A 86 -3.69 -5.86 17.69
N GLU A 87 -4.13 -4.64 17.38
CA GLU A 87 -5.50 -4.21 17.70
C GLU A 87 -6.43 -4.70 16.58
N VAL A 88 -7.21 -5.75 16.86
CA VAL A 88 -8.13 -6.37 15.88
C VAL A 88 -9.55 -5.92 16.12
N GLN A 89 -10.18 -5.33 15.10
CA GLN A 89 -11.54 -4.83 15.17
C GLN A 89 -12.28 -4.93 13.84
N SER A 90 -13.61 -4.85 13.92
CA SER A 90 -14.42 -4.62 12.73
C SER A 90 -14.65 -3.13 12.54
N VAL A 91 -14.47 -2.65 11.31
CA VAL A 91 -14.86 -1.30 10.90
C VAL A 91 -16.10 -1.46 10.03
N GLU A 92 -17.24 -1.00 10.51
CA GLU A 92 -18.54 -1.37 9.95
C GLU A 92 -19.54 -0.22 9.88
N ARG A 93 -20.48 -0.33 8.94
CA ARG A 93 -21.60 0.60 8.78
C ARG A 93 -22.80 -0.13 8.21
N LEU A 94 -23.99 0.16 8.74
CA LEU A 94 -25.24 -0.24 8.11
C LEU A 94 -25.48 0.68 6.90
N ILE A 95 -25.53 0.09 5.71
CA ILE A 95 -25.86 0.80 4.47
C ILE A 95 -27.33 0.59 4.16
N GLU A 96 -28.06 1.69 4.00
CA GLU A 96 -29.46 1.68 3.59
C GLU A 96 -29.61 1.21 2.14
N ALA A 97 -30.80 0.74 1.79
CA ALA A 97 -31.07 0.28 0.43
C ALA A 97 -30.87 1.43 -0.59
N ASP A 98 -30.04 1.18 -1.61
CA ASP A 98 -29.75 2.15 -2.69
C ASP A 98 -30.61 1.91 -3.94
N GLY A 99 -31.45 0.85 -3.93
CA GLY A 99 -32.31 0.45 -5.04
C GLY A 99 -31.56 -0.11 -6.25
N ARG A 100 -30.25 -0.38 -6.13
CA ARG A 100 -29.37 -0.82 -7.21
C ARG A 100 -28.51 -2.01 -6.81
N ARG A 101 -27.53 -1.82 -5.91
CA ARG A 101 -26.55 -2.83 -5.50
C ARG A 101 -26.78 -3.31 -4.07
N ILE A 102 -27.54 -2.55 -3.28
CA ILE A 102 -27.97 -2.89 -1.92
C ILE A 102 -29.52 -2.83 -1.92
N PRO A 103 -30.23 -3.96 -2.10
CA PRO A 103 -31.69 -3.97 -2.22
C PRO A 103 -32.41 -3.83 -0.87
N THR A 104 -31.72 -4.16 0.23
CA THR A 104 -32.21 -4.07 1.60
C THR A 104 -31.08 -3.58 2.51
N PRO A 105 -31.38 -2.92 3.65
CA PRO A 105 -30.34 -2.50 4.57
C PRO A 105 -29.36 -3.64 4.89
N THR A 106 -28.09 -3.40 4.65
CA THR A 106 -27.05 -4.44 4.75
C THR A 106 -25.90 -3.89 5.58
N LEU A 107 -25.48 -4.68 6.57
CA LEU A 107 -24.34 -4.34 7.41
C LEU A 107 -23.07 -4.71 6.64
N ILE A 108 -22.28 -3.69 6.30
CA ILE A 108 -20.98 -3.88 5.66
C ILE A 108 -19.92 -3.79 6.75
N ARG A 109 -19.04 -4.80 6.79
CA ARG A 109 -18.09 -5.02 7.87
C ARG A 109 -16.74 -5.34 7.27
N ASN A 110 -15.73 -4.54 7.60
CA ASN A 110 -14.35 -4.85 7.26
C ASN A 110 -13.70 -5.57 8.45
N ALA A 111 -12.78 -6.51 8.18
CA ALA A 111 -11.91 -7.08 9.20
C ALA A 111 -10.57 -6.34 9.17
N VAL A 112 -10.21 -5.69 10.28
CA VAL A 112 -9.03 -4.83 10.36
C VAL A 112 -8.13 -5.26 11.51
N ALA A 113 -6.84 -5.39 11.22
CA ALA A 113 -5.79 -5.54 12.22
C ALA A 113 -4.80 -4.37 12.13
N ILE A 114 -4.50 -3.76 13.28
CA ILE A 114 -3.62 -2.60 13.38
C ILE A 114 -2.35 -3.01 14.13
N GLN A 115 -1.21 -2.97 13.45
CA GLN A 115 0.11 -3.07 14.05
C GLN A 115 0.61 -1.66 14.36
N ARG A 116 0.53 -1.25 15.63
CA ARG A 116 0.88 0.11 16.05
C ARG A 116 2.38 0.41 15.86
N GLY A 117 2.65 1.56 15.27
CA GLY A 117 4.01 2.11 15.14
C GLY A 117 4.58 2.52 16.50
N THR A 118 5.90 2.35 16.67
CA THR A 118 6.60 2.63 17.92
C THR A 118 7.01 4.08 18.10
N GLU A 119 7.08 4.85 17.01
CA GLU A 119 7.58 6.23 17.03
C GLU A 119 6.55 7.24 16.53
N ARG A 120 5.83 6.90 15.46
CA ARG A 120 4.87 7.75 14.74
C ARG A 120 3.57 6.96 14.52
N PRO A 121 2.83 6.65 15.60
CA PRO A 121 1.68 5.75 15.55
C PRO A 121 0.50 6.29 14.71
N ASP A 122 0.44 7.60 14.46
CA ASP A 122 -0.59 8.23 13.64
C ASP A 122 -0.22 8.27 12.15
N GLU A 123 1.03 7.97 11.77
CA GLU A 123 1.43 7.74 10.39
C GLU A 123 1.08 6.31 9.99
N VAL A 124 0.22 6.14 8.99
CA VAL A 124 -0.32 4.83 8.62
C VAL A 124 0.03 4.44 7.18
N ILE A 125 0.36 3.16 7.03
CA ILE A 125 0.43 2.45 5.76
C ILE A 125 -0.74 1.47 5.76
N ILE A 126 -1.56 1.50 4.72
CA ILE A 126 -2.73 0.63 4.61
C ILE A 126 -2.46 -0.38 3.51
N VAL A 127 -2.56 -1.67 3.83
CA VAL A 127 -2.63 -2.75 2.84
C VAL A 127 -4.02 -3.34 2.88
N GLN A 128 -4.66 -3.40 1.73
CA GLN A 128 -6.05 -3.81 1.61
C GLN A 128 -6.31 -4.63 0.36
N GLY A 129 -7.40 -5.38 0.40
CA GLY A 129 -7.96 -6.18 -0.69
C GLY A 129 -9.39 -6.51 -0.30
N HIS A 130 -10.27 -6.69 -1.28
CA HIS A 130 -11.64 -7.03 -0.96
C HIS A 130 -11.77 -8.52 -0.66
N TYR A 131 -12.69 -8.80 0.23
CA TYR A 131 -12.90 -10.12 0.81
C TYR A 131 -14.22 -10.71 0.34
N ASP A 132 -15.16 -9.87 -0.07
CA ASP A 132 -16.38 -10.33 -0.73
C ASP A 132 -16.10 -10.89 -2.12
N SER A 133 -16.99 -11.77 -2.58
CA SER A 133 -16.94 -12.41 -3.89
C SER A 133 -18.34 -12.43 -4.49
N ARG A 134 -18.45 -12.64 -5.80
CA ARG A 134 -19.75 -12.82 -6.45
C ARG A 134 -19.70 -13.67 -7.70
N VAL A 135 -20.88 -14.16 -8.08
CA VAL A 135 -21.14 -14.73 -9.40
C VAL A 135 -21.64 -13.65 -10.37
N THR A 136 -22.15 -14.07 -11.54
CA THR A 136 -22.56 -13.19 -12.64
C THR A 136 -23.61 -12.16 -12.20
N ASP A 137 -24.67 -12.60 -11.52
CA ASP A 137 -25.68 -11.70 -10.98
C ASP A 137 -25.16 -11.01 -9.70
N PRO A 138 -24.96 -9.67 -9.71
CA PRO A 138 -24.43 -8.94 -8.57
C PRO A 138 -25.35 -8.88 -7.35
N LEU A 139 -26.59 -9.39 -7.47
CA LEU A 139 -27.53 -9.49 -6.35
C LEU A 139 -27.67 -10.93 -5.83
N ASN A 140 -27.00 -11.90 -6.46
CA ASN A 140 -27.04 -13.29 -6.04
C ASN A 140 -26.08 -13.55 -4.88
N GLY A 141 -26.61 -13.40 -3.67
CA GLY A 141 -25.90 -13.72 -2.43
C GLY A 141 -26.04 -15.18 -1.96
N THR A 142 -26.61 -16.07 -2.77
CA THR A 142 -26.91 -17.45 -2.36
C THR A 142 -26.03 -18.49 -3.00
N ASP A 143 -25.69 -18.33 -4.28
CA ASP A 143 -24.95 -19.33 -5.04
C ASP A 143 -23.47 -19.35 -4.65
N ASP A 144 -22.80 -20.47 -4.93
CA ASP A 144 -21.37 -20.60 -4.63
C ASP A 144 -20.56 -19.65 -5.51
N ALA A 145 -19.77 -18.79 -4.85
CA ALA A 145 -18.87 -17.81 -5.44
C ALA A 145 -17.51 -17.96 -4.76
N PRO A 146 -16.65 -18.90 -5.20
CA PRO A 146 -15.40 -19.18 -4.51
C PRO A 146 -14.48 -17.95 -4.50
N GLY A 147 -14.43 -17.17 -5.60
CA GLY A 147 -13.71 -15.89 -5.65
C GLY A 147 -12.24 -16.05 -5.29
N ALA A 148 -11.58 -17.08 -5.85
CA ALA A 148 -10.23 -17.45 -5.48
C ALA A 148 -9.22 -16.36 -5.89
N ASN A 149 -9.28 -15.86 -7.12
CA ASN A 149 -8.47 -14.77 -7.59
C ASN A 149 -9.07 -13.40 -7.25
N ASP A 150 -10.39 -13.24 -7.38
CA ASP A 150 -11.17 -12.00 -7.23
C ASP A 150 -12.10 -12.05 -6.00
N ASP A 151 -11.66 -11.60 -4.81
CA ASP A 151 -10.28 -11.19 -4.47
C ASP A 151 -9.70 -12.01 -3.30
N GLY A 152 -9.89 -13.33 -3.39
CA GLY A 152 -9.21 -14.25 -2.47
C GLY A 152 -7.69 -14.09 -2.50
N SER A 153 -7.11 -13.79 -3.67
CA SER A 153 -5.67 -13.69 -3.87
C SER A 153 -5.05 -12.50 -3.12
N GLY A 154 -5.65 -11.30 -3.22
CA GLY A 154 -5.26 -10.14 -2.41
C GLY A 154 -5.43 -10.41 -0.92
N SER A 155 -6.54 -11.05 -0.55
CA SER A 155 -6.89 -11.37 0.84
C SER A 155 -5.89 -12.29 1.53
N VAL A 156 -5.50 -13.41 0.91
CA VAL A 156 -4.52 -14.34 1.52
C VAL A 156 -3.11 -13.75 1.58
N MET A 157 -2.75 -12.89 0.60
CA MET A 157 -1.49 -12.16 0.65
C MET A 157 -1.43 -11.22 1.86
N ILE A 158 -2.53 -10.52 2.17
CA ILE A 158 -2.60 -9.62 3.33
C ILE A 158 -2.42 -10.39 4.64
N LEU A 159 -3.07 -11.55 4.77
CA LEU A 159 -2.89 -12.43 5.92
C LEU A 159 -1.42 -12.86 6.05
N GLU A 160 -0.80 -13.30 4.97
CA GLU A 160 0.61 -13.73 4.97
C GLU A 160 1.57 -12.58 5.29
N ALA A 161 1.35 -11.40 4.71
CA ALA A 161 2.14 -10.21 5.02
C ALA A 161 2.01 -9.84 6.51
N SER A 162 0.80 -9.96 7.09
CA SER A 162 0.58 -9.69 8.51
C SER A 162 1.33 -10.69 9.42
N ARG A 163 1.45 -11.96 9.02
CA ARG A 163 2.24 -12.98 9.76
C ARG A 163 3.71 -12.63 9.81
N ILE A 164 4.28 -12.24 8.67
CA ILE A 164 5.71 -11.96 8.54
C ILE A 164 6.06 -10.63 9.23
N LEU A 165 5.32 -9.57 8.91
CA LEU A 165 5.65 -8.21 9.34
C LEU A 165 5.34 -7.97 10.82
N SER A 166 4.37 -8.70 11.41
CA SER A 166 4.08 -8.63 12.85
C SER A 166 5.24 -9.07 13.75
N GLN A 167 6.19 -9.84 13.22
CA GLN A 167 7.40 -10.24 13.94
C GLN A 167 8.44 -9.10 14.05
N GLN A 168 8.18 -7.97 13.39
CA GLN A 168 9.01 -6.78 13.42
C GLN A 168 8.33 -5.64 14.18
N LYS A 169 9.10 -4.61 14.53
CA LYS A 169 8.58 -3.35 15.05
C LYS A 169 8.87 -2.25 14.05
N TYR A 170 7.88 -1.41 13.81
CA TYR A 170 7.96 -0.35 12.82
C TYR A 170 7.80 1.02 13.47
N PRO A 171 8.50 2.06 12.98
CA PRO A 171 8.25 3.43 13.39
C PRO A 171 6.81 3.88 13.11
N SER A 172 6.24 3.49 11.96
CA SER A 172 4.89 3.84 11.52
C SER A 172 3.91 2.68 11.75
N THR A 173 2.61 2.97 11.78
CA THR A 173 1.56 1.96 11.91
C THR A 173 1.27 1.27 10.57
N ILE A 174 1.06 -0.05 10.58
CA ILE A 174 0.54 -0.80 9.44
C ILE A 174 -0.91 -1.23 9.74
N ILE A 175 -1.82 -0.96 8.82
CA ILE A 175 -3.21 -1.40 8.86
C ILE A 175 -3.40 -2.48 7.80
N TYR A 176 -3.73 -3.69 8.24
CA TYR A 176 -4.11 -4.82 7.39
C TYR A 176 -5.63 -4.87 7.33
N ALA A 177 -6.21 -4.73 6.14
CA ALA A 177 -7.65 -4.64 5.98
C ALA A 177 -8.19 -5.62 4.93
N LEU A 178 -9.14 -6.45 5.34
CA LEU A 178 -9.97 -7.27 4.45
C LEU A 178 -11.32 -6.58 4.34
N LEU A 179 -11.62 -6.04 3.15
CA LEU A 179 -12.75 -5.16 2.90
C LEU A 179 -13.98 -5.93 2.43
N THR A 180 -15.18 -5.42 2.64
CA THR A 180 -16.40 -6.01 2.03
C THR A 180 -17.23 -4.97 1.30
N GLY A 181 -18.06 -5.40 0.34
CA GLY A 181 -18.91 -4.50 -0.42
C GLY A 181 -18.17 -3.76 -1.54
N GLU A 182 -17.01 -4.25 -1.99
CA GLU A 182 -16.38 -3.80 -3.23
C GLU A 182 -17.37 -4.00 -4.38
N GLU A 183 -17.93 -5.21 -4.47
CA GLU A 183 -18.74 -5.70 -5.59
C GLU A 183 -20.11 -5.01 -5.69
N GLN A 184 -20.48 -4.32 -4.61
CA GLN A 184 -21.71 -3.54 -4.50
C GLN A 184 -21.45 -2.03 -4.64
N GLY A 185 -20.20 -1.59 -4.77
CA GLY A 185 -19.85 -0.21 -5.07
C GLY A 185 -18.81 0.39 -4.13
N LEU A 186 -17.77 -0.35 -3.77
CA LEU A 186 -16.62 0.13 -2.98
C LEU A 186 -17.00 0.61 -1.56
N TYR A 187 -18.09 0.07 -1.01
CA TYR A 187 -18.61 0.53 0.26
C TYR A 187 -17.63 0.28 1.41
N GLY A 188 -16.96 -0.88 1.43
CA GLY A 188 -15.96 -1.23 2.45
C GLY A 188 -14.79 -0.26 2.48
N ALA A 189 -14.19 0.03 1.33
CA ALA A 189 -13.14 1.04 1.23
C ALA A 189 -13.63 2.43 1.65
N GLY A 190 -14.84 2.85 1.25
CA GLY A 190 -15.42 4.12 1.68
C GLY A 190 -15.59 4.22 3.20
N ILE A 191 -16.09 3.15 3.82
CA ILE A 191 -16.25 3.06 5.28
C ILE A 191 -14.88 3.13 5.98
N LEU A 192 -13.87 2.42 5.46
CA LEU A 192 -12.52 2.45 6.04
C LEU A 192 -11.88 3.83 5.87
N ALA A 193 -12.01 4.45 4.71
CA ALA A 193 -11.47 5.78 4.43
C ALA A 193 -12.11 6.85 5.35
N ASP A 194 -13.42 6.77 5.57
CA ASP A 194 -14.13 7.63 6.55
C ASP A 194 -13.63 7.39 7.98
N TRP A 195 -13.40 6.12 8.34
CA TRP A 195 -12.91 5.77 9.67
C TRP A 195 -11.49 6.32 9.89
N VAL A 196 -10.58 6.14 8.93
CA VAL A 196 -9.20 6.68 8.97
C VAL A 196 -9.20 8.20 9.13
N GLU A 197 -10.05 8.90 8.39
CA GLU A 197 -10.23 10.36 8.52
C GLU A 197 -10.73 10.74 9.91
N ALA A 198 -11.75 10.05 10.42
CA ALA A 198 -12.32 10.31 11.74
C ALA A 198 -11.33 10.05 12.90
N GLN A 199 -10.35 9.16 12.69
CA GLN A 199 -9.26 8.92 13.64
C GLN A 199 -8.15 9.98 13.55
N GLY A 200 -8.17 10.88 12.57
CA GLY A 200 -7.13 11.90 12.37
C GLY A 200 -5.79 11.33 11.91
N MET A 201 -5.79 10.14 11.29
CA MET A 201 -4.58 9.47 10.85
C MET A 201 -3.96 10.15 9.62
N THR A 202 -2.62 10.14 9.56
CA THR A 202 -1.85 10.61 8.40
C THR A 202 -1.51 9.42 7.51
N VAL A 203 -2.15 9.35 6.34
CA VAL A 203 -1.97 8.22 5.40
C VAL A 203 -0.75 8.45 4.50
N LYS A 204 0.26 7.58 4.64
CA LYS A 204 1.46 7.59 3.79
C LYS A 204 1.21 6.94 2.43
N ALA A 205 0.53 5.80 2.45
CA ALA A 205 0.26 4.98 1.28
C ALA A 205 -0.88 4.00 1.55
N VAL A 206 -1.68 3.75 0.51
CA VAL A 206 -2.65 2.66 0.43
C VAL A 206 -2.25 1.75 -0.72
N LEU A 207 -1.97 0.49 -0.42
CA LEU A 207 -1.69 -0.56 -1.39
C LEU A 207 -2.93 -1.45 -1.52
N ASN A 208 -3.74 -1.20 -2.55
CA ASN A 208 -4.89 -2.03 -2.87
C ASN A 208 -4.45 -3.22 -3.74
N ASN A 209 -4.63 -4.44 -3.26
CA ASN A 209 -4.32 -5.66 -4.00
C ASN A 209 -5.63 -6.30 -4.37
N ASP A 210 -5.92 -6.38 -5.67
CA ASP A 210 -7.19 -6.84 -6.20
C ASP A 210 -6.89 -7.64 -7.47
N MET A 211 -7.09 -8.96 -7.37
CA MET A 211 -6.66 -9.96 -8.34
C MET A 211 -5.14 -9.94 -8.53
N ILE A 212 -4.40 -10.70 -7.73
CA ILE A 212 -2.95 -10.86 -7.81
C ILE A 212 -2.51 -12.33 -7.92
N GLY A 213 -3.40 -13.22 -8.39
CA GLY A 213 -3.23 -14.66 -8.34
C GLY A 213 -3.22 -15.39 -9.69
N ASN A 214 -3.30 -14.72 -10.85
CA ASN A 214 -3.24 -15.35 -12.17
C ASN A 214 -2.17 -14.73 -13.08
N SER A 215 -1.67 -15.51 -14.05
CA SER A 215 -0.61 -15.08 -14.98
C SER A 215 -1.00 -15.12 -16.46
N CYS A 216 -2.17 -15.69 -16.79
CA CYS A 216 -2.72 -15.78 -18.14
C CYS A 216 -4.10 -15.14 -18.19
N GLY A 217 -4.47 -14.62 -19.36
CA GLY A 217 -5.80 -14.05 -19.61
C GLY A 217 -6.62 -14.82 -20.64
N SER A 218 -7.86 -14.37 -20.85
CA SER A 218 -8.86 -14.98 -21.74
C SER A 218 -8.40 -15.20 -23.19
N ASP A 219 -7.49 -14.36 -23.67
CA ASP A 219 -6.95 -14.44 -25.03
C ASP A 219 -5.78 -15.42 -25.16
N GLY A 220 -5.45 -16.15 -24.09
CA GLY A 220 -4.33 -17.09 -24.00
C GLY A 220 -2.96 -16.40 -23.88
N PHE A 221 -2.92 -15.07 -23.77
CA PHE A 221 -1.67 -14.35 -23.52
C PHE A 221 -1.31 -14.44 -22.03
N CYS A 222 -0.06 -14.81 -21.76
CA CYS A 222 0.46 -14.92 -20.40
C CYS A 222 1.60 -13.94 -20.14
N ASP A 223 1.56 -13.30 -18.98
CA ASP A 223 2.60 -12.44 -18.45
C ASP A 223 2.80 -12.68 -16.96
N ALA A 224 3.52 -13.77 -16.65
CA ALA A 224 3.84 -14.15 -15.28
C ALA A 224 4.90 -13.26 -14.61
N LYS A 225 5.46 -12.28 -15.33
CA LYS A 225 6.60 -11.48 -14.83
C LYS A 225 6.18 -10.17 -14.18
N HIS A 226 5.00 -9.65 -14.52
CA HIS A 226 4.58 -8.33 -14.09
C HIS A 226 3.27 -8.36 -13.31
N VAL A 227 3.13 -7.44 -12.36
CA VAL A 227 1.84 -6.91 -11.91
C VAL A 227 1.58 -5.57 -12.60
N ARG A 228 0.32 -5.20 -12.81
CA ARG A 228 -0.06 -3.82 -13.17
C ARG A 228 -0.22 -2.99 -11.91
N VAL A 229 0.27 -1.76 -11.97
CA VAL A 229 0.11 -0.77 -10.90
C VAL A 229 -0.66 0.44 -11.43
N PHE A 230 -1.94 0.53 -11.11
CA PHE A 230 -2.79 1.67 -11.43
C PHE A 230 -2.56 2.79 -10.42
N SER A 231 -2.47 4.02 -10.92
CA SER A 231 -2.27 5.22 -10.10
C SER A 231 -2.98 6.44 -10.70
N GLU A 232 -3.52 7.31 -9.85
CA GLU A 232 -4.12 8.56 -10.34
C GLU A 232 -3.06 9.54 -10.88
N GLY A 233 -3.42 10.37 -11.85
CA GLY A 233 -2.56 11.45 -12.35
C GLY A 233 -2.96 12.79 -11.74
N LEU A 234 -4.11 13.31 -12.17
CA LEU A 234 -4.77 14.42 -11.50
C LEU A 234 -5.47 13.92 -10.25
N ARG A 235 -5.35 14.68 -9.16
CA ARG A 235 -5.94 14.31 -7.87
C ARG A 235 -7.46 14.43 -7.88
N ALA A 236 -8.14 13.43 -7.34
CA ALA A 236 -9.60 13.46 -7.18
C ALA A 236 -10.05 14.60 -6.25
N ASP A 237 -9.32 14.87 -5.16
CA ASP A 237 -9.58 15.94 -4.20
C ASP A 237 -9.22 17.37 -4.69
N SER A 238 -8.91 17.54 -5.98
CA SER A 238 -8.39 18.80 -6.50
C SER A 238 -9.39 19.98 -6.38
N THR A 239 -8.88 21.15 -6.02
CA THR A 239 -9.64 22.41 -6.07
C THR A 239 -9.50 23.10 -7.43
N ALA A 240 -10.41 24.03 -7.75
CA ALA A 240 -10.29 24.85 -8.97
C ALA A 240 -8.95 25.61 -9.03
N ARG A 241 -8.47 26.11 -7.87
CA ARG A 241 -7.17 26.77 -7.75
C ARG A 241 -6.02 25.80 -8.05
N LEU A 242 -6.07 24.58 -7.51
CA LEU A 242 -5.02 23.59 -7.75
C LEU A 242 -4.97 23.19 -9.23
N ARG A 243 -6.13 22.90 -9.84
CA ARG A 243 -6.22 22.59 -11.28
C ARG A 243 -5.66 23.71 -12.16
N ALA A 244 -5.96 24.97 -11.83
CA ALA A 244 -5.43 26.12 -12.55
C ALA A 244 -3.90 26.24 -12.43
N ARG A 245 -3.33 25.90 -11.27
CA ARG A 245 -1.88 25.85 -11.06
C ARG A 245 -1.23 24.70 -11.82
N GLN A 246 -1.79 23.49 -11.76
CA GLN A 246 -1.27 22.32 -12.49
C GLN A 246 -1.24 22.58 -14.00
N ARG A 247 -2.32 23.15 -14.56
CA ARG A 247 -2.37 23.55 -15.97
C ARG A 247 -1.26 24.53 -16.37
N ARG A 248 -0.81 25.38 -15.44
CA ARG A 248 0.17 26.44 -15.72
C ARG A 248 1.61 26.02 -15.43
N PHE A 249 1.83 25.21 -14.41
CA PHE A 249 3.16 24.91 -13.85
C PHE A 249 3.52 23.42 -13.90
N GLY A 250 2.67 22.59 -14.49
CA GLY A 250 2.82 21.13 -14.49
C GLY A 250 2.30 20.47 -13.21
N GLY A 251 2.30 19.15 -13.20
CA GLY A 251 1.96 18.30 -12.05
C GLY A 251 0.89 17.24 -12.31
N GLU A 252 0.36 17.18 -13.53
CA GLU A 252 -0.59 16.18 -14.01
C GLU A 252 -0.06 14.74 -13.95
N ASN A 253 1.25 14.57 -13.85
CA ASN A 253 1.93 13.28 -13.76
C ASN A 253 2.73 13.12 -12.45
N ASP A 254 2.36 13.87 -11.41
CA ASP A 254 3.17 13.99 -10.19
C ASP A 254 2.35 13.94 -8.90
N SER A 255 1.12 13.42 -8.95
CA SER A 255 0.37 13.07 -7.74
C SER A 255 1.17 12.12 -6.83
N PRO A 256 0.81 12.04 -5.53
CA PRO A 256 1.35 11.02 -4.64
C PRO A 256 1.17 9.60 -5.15
N GLY A 257 -0.01 9.25 -5.68
CA GLY A 257 -0.27 7.92 -6.24
C GLY A 257 0.68 7.59 -7.40
N ARG A 258 0.95 8.54 -8.29
CA ARG A 258 1.90 8.33 -9.39
C ARG A 258 3.33 8.16 -8.88
N ASN A 259 3.75 8.94 -7.90
CA ASN A 259 5.09 8.81 -7.33
C ASN A 259 5.26 7.54 -6.48
N LEU A 260 4.20 7.09 -5.82
CA LEU A 260 4.15 5.79 -5.16
C LEU A 260 4.27 4.63 -6.17
N SER A 261 3.62 4.75 -7.33
CA SER A 261 3.73 3.79 -8.42
C SER A 261 5.14 3.72 -9.01
N ARG A 262 5.86 4.84 -9.16
CA ARG A 262 7.27 4.86 -9.59
C ARG A 262 8.18 4.24 -8.53
N TRP A 263 7.97 4.62 -7.28
CA TRP A 263 8.75 4.08 -6.16
C TRP A 263 8.63 2.55 -6.05
N LEU A 264 7.42 2.00 -6.27
CA LEU A 264 7.21 0.55 -6.28
C LEU A 264 7.88 -0.13 -7.50
N ASP A 265 7.94 0.55 -8.64
CA ASP A 265 8.65 0.09 -9.84
C ASP A 265 10.16 0.03 -9.61
N ASP A 266 10.73 1.08 -9.02
CA ASP A 266 12.15 1.12 -8.64
C ASP A 266 12.48 0.02 -7.62
N LEU A 267 11.59 -0.21 -6.64
CA LEU A 267 11.73 -1.29 -5.66
C LEU A 267 11.71 -2.68 -6.32
N ALA A 268 10.88 -2.87 -7.35
CA ALA A 268 10.84 -4.12 -8.10
C ALA A 268 12.12 -4.32 -8.94
N ALA A 269 12.68 -3.24 -9.50
CA ALA A 269 13.91 -3.26 -10.27
C ALA A 269 15.15 -3.62 -9.43
N ASP A 270 15.17 -3.30 -8.12
CA ASP A 270 16.19 -3.78 -7.18
C ASP A 270 16.24 -5.31 -7.07
N ASN A 271 15.16 -5.99 -7.48
CA ASN A 271 15.00 -7.44 -7.44
C ASN A 271 14.63 -8.00 -8.84
N PRO A 272 15.57 -8.05 -9.80
CA PRO A 272 15.29 -8.32 -11.20
C PRO A 272 14.71 -9.73 -11.48
N ASP A 273 14.97 -10.68 -10.59
CA ASP A 273 14.43 -12.04 -10.68
C ASP A 273 13.04 -12.19 -10.00
N GLY A 274 12.57 -11.14 -9.32
CA GLY A 274 11.28 -11.08 -8.63
C GLY A 274 10.11 -10.60 -9.51
N MET A 275 8.95 -10.37 -8.89
CA MET A 275 7.81 -9.76 -9.57
C MET A 275 8.14 -8.31 -9.99
N GLN A 276 7.97 -8.02 -11.27
CA GLN A 276 8.20 -6.70 -11.85
C GLN A 276 6.91 -5.88 -11.90
N VAL A 277 7.04 -4.56 -12.07
CA VAL A 277 5.90 -3.65 -12.12
C VAL A 277 5.71 -3.13 -13.54
N ARG A 278 4.46 -3.16 -14.01
CA ARG A 278 4.00 -2.40 -15.16
C ARG A 278 3.14 -1.25 -14.65
N GLN A 279 3.68 -0.04 -14.66
CA GLN A 279 2.89 1.13 -14.30
C GLN A 279 1.78 1.38 -15.33
N ILE A 280 0.56 1.56 -14.84
CA ILE A 280 -0.60 1.96 -15.64
C ILE A 280 -1.02 3.34 -15.17
N TRP A 281 -0.82 4.34 -16.03
CA TRP A 281 -0.99 5.74 -15.65
C TRP A 281 -2.44 6.23 -15.67
N ARG A 282 -3.29 5.52 -14.95
CA ARG A 282 -4.74 5.72 -14.83
C ARG A 282 -5.18 5.25 -13.45
N THR A 283 -6.24 5.84 -12.93
CA THR A 283 -6.81 5.44 -11.64
C THR A 283 -7.31 3.99 -11.65
N ASP A 284 -7.91 3.53 -12.75
CA ASP A 284 -8.30 2.13 -12.96
C ASP A 284 -8.48 1.82 -14.47
N ARG A 285 -8.94 0.61 -14.77
CA ARG A 285 -9.35 0.05 -16.06
C ARG A 285 -10.55 0.82 -16.64
N MET A 286 -10.79 0.65 -17.93
CA MET A 286 -11.92 1.30 -18.58
C MET A 286 -13.26 0.76 -18.07
N GLY A 287 -14.10 1.63 -17.51
CA GLY A 287 -15.45 1.27 -17.07
C GLY A 287 -15.52 0.50 -15.74
N ARG A 288 -14.42 0.41 -15.00
CA ARG A 288 -14.32 -0.32 -13.73
C ARG A 288 -13.77 0.58 -12.62
N GLY A 289 -13.78 0.08 -11.40
CA GLY A 289 -13.17 0.70 -10.23
C GLY A 289 -12.45 -0.32 -9.37
N GLY A 290 -12.02 0.13 -8.20
CA GLY A 290 -11.42 -0.67 -7.15
C GLY A 290 -11.27 0.15 -5.88
N ASP A 291 -11.01 -0.55 -4.78
CA ASP A 291 -11.01 0.00 -3.41
C ASP A 291 -9.95 1.07 -3.13
N GLN A 292 -9.00 1.32 -4.04
CA GLN A 292 -8.12 2.48 -3.96
C GLN A 292 -8.89 3.81 -4.14
N ILE A 293 -10.01 3.81 -4.88
CA ILE A 293 -10.70 5.03 -5.30
C ILE A 293 -11.24 5.85 -4.13
N PRO A 294 -11.95 5.28 -3.13
CA PRO A 294 -12.46 6.09 -2.02
C PRO A 294 -11.37 6.79 -1.20
N PHE A 295 -10.16 6.22 -1.16
CA PHE A 295 -8.99 6.87 -0.54
C PHE A 295 -8.48 8.03 -1.39
N LEU A 296 -8.39 7.85 -2.72
CA LEU A 296 -8.02 8.92 -3.66
C LEU A 296 -9.01 10.09 -3.59
N ASP A 297 -10.31 9.81 -3.49
CA ASP A 297 -11.37 10.81 -3.38
C ASP A 297 -11.22 11.68 -2.11
N LYS A 298 -10.64 11.12 -1.04
CA LYS A 298 -10.25 11.85 0.17
C LYS A 298 -8.85 12.49 0.09
N GLY A 299 -8.13 12.31 -1.02
CA GLY A 299 -6.80 12.86 -1.23
C GLY A 299 -5.66 12.04 -0.64
N TYR A 300 -5.92 10.81 -0.21
CA TYR A 300 -4.89 9.93 0.32
C TYR A 300 -4.11 9.24 -0.82
N PRO A 301 -2.78 9.09 -0.70
CA PRO A 301 -1.98 8.40 -1.71
C PRO A 301 -2.38 6.92 -1.82
N ALA A 302 -2.94 6.50 -2.94
CA ALA A 302 -3.33 5.11 -3.17
C ALA A 302 -2.93 4.60 -4.55
N ILE A 303 -2.63 3.30 -4.63
CA ILE A 303 -2.39 2.57 -5.88
C ILE A 303 -3.14 1.24 -5.85
N ARG A 304 -3.44 0.70 -7.03
CA ARG A 304 -3.95 -0.67 -7.18
C ARG A 304 -2.91 -1.55 -7.86
N ILE A 305 -2.60 -2.66 -7.21
CA ILE A 305 -1.77 -3.76 -7.70
C ILE A 305 -2.74 -4.84 -8.16
N THR A 306 -2.58 -5.28 -9.41
CA THR A 306 -3.43 -6.30 -10.01
C THR A 306 -2.64 -7.08 -11.05
N VAL A 307 -3.19 -8.20 -11.51
CA VAL A 307 -2.60 -9.05 -12.53
C VAL A 307 -2.25 -8.30 -13.81
N SER A 308 -1.21 -8.79 -14.51
CA SER A 308 -0.78 -8.22 -15.79
C SER A 308 -1.78 -8.41 -16.91
N VAL A 309 -2.62 -9.43 -16.80
CA VAL A 309 -3.61 -9.91 -17.76
C VAL A 309 -4.76 -10.51 -16.96
N GLU A 310 -6.00 -10.20 -17.34
CA GLU A 310 -7.19 -10.72 -16.67
C GLU A 310 -7.78 -11.86 -17.46
N ASP A 311 -8.33 -12.82 -16.72
CA ASP A 311 -9.12 -13.92 -17.25
C ASP A 311 -10.60 -13.70 -16.90
N TYR A 312 -11.38 -13.34 -17.92
CA TYR A 312 -12.80 -13.02 -17.81
C TYR A 312 -13.70 -14.26 -17.78
N GLU A 313 -13.18 -15.45 -18.08
CA GLU A 313 -13.87 -16.73 -17.93
C GLU A 313 -13.98 -17.12 -16.45
N HIS A 314 -13.11 -16.59 -15.60
CA HIS A 314 -13.12 -16.87 -14.17
C HIS A 314 -13.79 -15.74 -13.36
N GLN A 315 -13.49 -14.48 -13.69
CA GLN A 315 -13.99 -13.33 -12.94
C GLN A 315 -15.52 -13.15 -13.01
N HIS A 316 -16.17 -13.10 -11.84
CA HIS A 316 -17.62 -12.88 -11.68
C HIS A 316 -18.48 -13.85 -12.50
N GLN A 317 -18.06 -15.10 -12.64
CA GLN A 317 -18.79 -16.09 -13.42
C GLN A 317 -19.47 -17.11 -12.51
N ASP A 318 -20.68 -17.52 -12.92
CA ASP A 318 -21.32 -18.71 -12.35
C ASP A 318 -20.46 -19.95 -12.65
N LEU A 319 -20.35 -20.85 -11.67
CA LEU A 319 -19.64 -22.13 -11.81
C LEU A 319 -20.32 -23.00 -12.88
N ARG A 320 -19.66 -23.20 -14.03
CA ARG A 320 -20.17 -24.06 -15.11
C ARG A 320 -19.06 -24.53 -16.04
N VAL A 321 -19.37 -25.54 -16.85
CA VAL A 321 -18.59 -25.90 -18.03
C VAL A 321 -19.48 -25.75 -19.25
N GLU A 322 -19.05 -24.93 -20.20
CA GLU A 322 -19.81 -24.60 -21.40
C GLU A 322 -18.88 -24.66 -22.62
N ASP A 323 -19.25 -25.45 -23.64
CA ASP A 323 -18.46 -25.66 -24.86
C ASP A 323 -16.98 -26.06 -24.63
N GLY A 324 -16.71 -26.74 -23.51
CA GLY A 324 -15.37 -27.19 -23.12
C GLY A 324 -14.54 -26.13 -22.39
N VAL A 325 -15.11 -24.95 -22.11
CA VAL A 325 -14.52 -23.89 -21.29
C VAL A 325 -15.07 -24.00 -19.87
N THR A 326 -14.17 -23.99 -18.88
CA THR A 326 -14.53 -23.93 -17.46
C THR A 326 -14.70 -22.47 -17.06
N TYR A 327 -15.84 -22.15 -16.44
CA TYR A 327 -16.13 -20.82 -15.92
C TYR A 327 -16.21 -20.85 -14.41
N GLY A 328 -15.84 -19.71 -13.81
CA GLY A 328 -15.87 -19.49 -12.37
C GLY A 328 -14.48 -19.41 -11.76
N ASP A 329 -14.38 -18.65 -10.69
CA ASP A 329 -13.12 -18.31 -10.05
C ASP A 329 -12.76 -19.29 -8.92
N THR A 330 -12.12 -20.40 -9.28
CA THR A 330 -11.77 -21.50 -8.37
C THR A 330 -10.27 -21.55 -8.08
N VAL A 331 -9.88 -22.27 -7.01
CA VAL A 331 -8.49 -22.40 -6.57
C VAL A 331 -7.59 -23.06 -7.63
N ASP A 332 -8.15 -23.94 -8.45
CA ASP A 332 -7.42 -24.66 -9.50
C ASP A 332 -6.91 -23.73 -10.61
N GLU A 333 -7.49 -22.54 -10.75
CA GLU A 333 -7.13 -21.53 -11.77
C GLU A 333 -6.06 -20.54 -11.27
N LEU A 334 -5.64 -20.64 -10.00
CA LEU A 334 -4.60 -19.79 -9.43
C LEU A 334 -3.19 -20.24 -9.86
N ASP A 335 -2.40 -19.25 -10.25
CA ASP A 335 -0.94 -19.36 -10.35
C ASP A 335 -0.32 -18.97 -9.00
N PHE A 336 -0.06 -19.97 -8.16
CA PHE A 336 0.51 -19.75 -6.84
C PHE A 336 1.98 -19.30 -6.83
N ASP A 337 2.75 -19.56 -7.89
CA ASP A 337 4.09 -18.99 -8.03
C ASP A 337 3.99 -17.48 -8.27
N TYR A 338 3.08 -17.08 -9.17
CA TYR A 338 2.76 -15.68 -9.40
C TYR A 338 2.29 -14.98 -8.12
N LEU A 339 1.33 -15.57 -7.41
CA LEU A 339 0.80 -15.04 -6.15
C LEU A 339 1.91 -14.91 -5.09
N THR A 340 2.80 -15.91 -4.98
CA THR A 340 3.93 -15.88 -4.06
C THR A 340 4.87 -14.71 -4.38
N ARG A 341 5.26 -14.53 -5.65
CA ARG A 341 6.15 -13.44 -6.05
C ARG A 341 5.47 -12.06 -5.91
N ALA A 342 4.17 -11.94 -6.18
CA ALA A 342 3.40 -10.71 -5.92
C ALA A 342 3.30 -10.38 -4.42
N SER A 343 3.15 -11.40 -3.58
CA SER A 343 3.16 -11.28 -2.12
C SER A 343 4.52 -10.82 -1.59
N GLN A 344 5.61 -11.37 -2.15
CA GLN A 344 6.97 -10.95 -1.82
C GLN A 344 7.22 -9.46 -2.14
N LEU A 345 6.72 -8.96 -3.28
CA LEU A 345 6.81 -7.54 -3.62
C LEU A 345 6.06 -6.67 -2.59
N ASN A 346 4.85 -7.07 -2.19
CA ASN A 346 4.07 -6.37 -1.17
C ASN A 346 4.79 -6.34 0.19
N VAL A 347 5.36 -7.46 0.63
CA VAL A 347 6.12 -7.53 1.91
C VAL A 347 7.30 -6.55 1.90
N ARG A 348 8.08 -6.49 0.81
CA ARG A 348 9.17 -5.50 0.68
C ARG A 348 8.64 -4.06 0.74
N ALA A 349 7.58 -3.79 -0.01
CA ALA A 349 6.99 -2.45 -0.08
C ALA A 349 6.50 -1.99 1.30
N LEU A 350 5.74 -2.83 2.00
CA LEU A 350 5.20 -2.53 3.32
C LEU A 350 6.31 -2.32 4.36
N HIS A 351 7.33 -3.18 4.36
CA HIS A 351 8.49 -3.02 5.24
C HIS A 351 9.18 -1.67 5.03
N LYS A 352 9.55 -1.32 3.78
CA LYS A 352 10.24 -0.04 3.49
C LYS A 352 9.36 1.18 3.78
N LEU A 353 8.06 1.13 3.47
CA LEU A 353 7.14 2.23 3.76
C LEU A 353 6.93 2.44 5.27
N ALA A 354 6.86 1.35 6.04
CA ALA A 354 6.69 1.42 7.49
C ALA A 354 7.95 1.93 8.22
N MET A 355 9.14 1.63 7.68
CA MET A 355 10.44 2.11 8.18
C MET A 355 10.77 3.55 7.79
N SER A 356 10.25 4.03 6.65
CA SER A 356 10.55 5.39 6.16
C SER A 356 9.73 6.47 6.88
N PRO A 357 10.21 7.73 6.91
CA PRO A 357 9.41 8.90 7.30
C PRO A 357 8.30 9.20 6.29
N MET A 358 7.41 10.16 6.60
CA MET A 358 6.52 10.74 5.59
C MET A 358 7.29 11.49 4.50
N PRO A 359 6.86 11.46 3.23
CA PRO A 359 7.36 12.39 2.23
C PRO A 359 7.10 13.85 2.67
N PRO A 360 8.09 14.76 2.57
CA PRO A 360 7.90 16.15 3.00
C PRO A 360 7.01 16.90 2.01
N LYS A 361 6.27 17.91 2.48
CA LYS A 361 5.54 18.83 1.60
C LYS A 361 6.50 19.83 0.98
N VAL A 362 6.83 19.65 -0.29
CA VAL A 362 7.82 20.47 -1.01
C VAL A 362 7.18 21.58 -1.82
N SER A 363 7.83 22.75 -1.81
CA SER A 363 7.57 23.83 -2.76
C SER A 363 8.85 24.19 -3.51
N ALA A 364 8.70 24.59 -4.77
CA ALA A 364 9.78 25.11 -5.60
C ALA A 364 9.51 26.56 -6.03
N ASP A 365 10.53 27.39 -5.97
CA ASP A 365 10.55 28.74 -6.54
C ASP A 365 11.71 28.89 -7.53
N ALA A 366 11.36 29.13 -8.79
CA ALA A 366 12.29 29.37 -9.89
C ALA A 366 11.98 30.69 -10.63
N ALA A 367 11.13 31.55 -10.06
CA ALA A 367 10.68 32.76 -10.76
C ALA A 367 11.84 33.76 -10.97
N VAL A 368 12.15 34.06 -12.24
CA VAL A 368 13.14 35.08 -12.64
C VAL A 368 14.55 34.79 -12.07
N ARG A 369 14.93 33.51 -12.01
CA ARG A 369 16.23 33.05 -11.54
C ARG A 369 16.75 31.85 -12.36
N VAL A 370 18.02 31.53 -12.22
CA VAL A 370 18.72 30.49 -13.02
C VAL A 370 18.87 29.15 -12.28
N ASP A 371 18.52 29.15 -11.00
CA ASP A 371 18.46 28.04 -10.07
C ASP A 371 17.02 27.82 -9.61
N THR A 372 16.76 26.76 -8.85
CA THR A 372 15.45 26.49 -8.26
C THR A 372 15.61 26.31 -6.77
N GLU A 373 14.92 27.13 -5.99
CA GLU A 373 14.91 27.02 -4.54
C GLU A 373 13.81 26.07 -4.08
N LEU A 374 14.20 24.99 -3.41
CA LEU A 374 13.31 24.09 -2.70
C LEU A 374 13.08 24.61 -1.29
N SER A 375 11.84 24.53 -0.82
CA SER A 375 11.44 24.89 0.54
C SER A 375 10.44 23.89 1.10
N PHE A 376 10.74 23.32 2.28
CA PHE A 376 9.87 22.37 2.99
C PHE A 376 10.12 22.38 4.50
N ALA A 377 9.11 21.98 5.27
CA ALA A 377 9.26 21.72 6.71
C ALA A 377 9.86 20.32 6.91
N PRO A 378 10.75 20.15 7.90
CA PRO A 378 11.19 18.82 8.31
C PRO A 378 10.03 17.94 8.77
N VAL A 379 10.15 16.63 8.55
CA VAL A 379 9.17 15.62 8.96
C VAL A 379 9.75 14.75 10.08
N SER A 380 8.88 14.26 10.96
CA SER A 380 9.29 13.39 12.07
C SER A 380 9.96 12.11 11.56
N GLY A 381 11.03 11.67 12.24
CA GLY A 381 11.80 10.47 11.88
C GLY A 381 12.78 10.63 10.71
N ALA A 382 12.86 11.80 10.07
CA ALA A 382 13.83 12.06 9.01
C ALA A 382 15.15 12.58 9.56
N ASP A 383 16.25 11.96 9.12
CA ASP A 383 17.62 12.36 9.42
C ASP A 383 18.31 12.99 8.20
N ALA A 384 17.79 12.71 6.99
CA ALA A 384 18.26 13.29 5.75
C ALA A 384 17.14 13.45 4.72
N TYR A 385 17.38 14.30 3.72
CA TYR A 385 16.50 14.50 2.57
C TYR A 385 17.26 14.28 1.29
N ARG A 386 16.76 13.40 0.42
CA ARG A 386 17.32 13.15 -0.91
C ARG A 386 16.56 13.94 -1.96
N ILE A 387 17.28 14.70 -2.77
CA ILE A 387 16.76 15.56 -3.83
C ILE A 387 16.87 14.82 -5.16
N PHE A 388 15.78 14.84 -5.91
CA PHE A 388 15.66 14.24 -7.22
C PHE A 388 15.37 15.30 -8.26
N ALA A 389 15.83 15.05 -9.48
CA ALA A 389 15.54 15.87 -10.65
C ALA A 389 15.02 15.00 -11.78
N ARG A 390 14.04 15.51 -12.52
CA ARG A 390 13.47 14.90 -13.72
C ARG A 390 13.27 15.97 -14.77
N ARG A 391 13.53 15.68 -16.05
CA ARG A 391 13.16 16.63 -17.11
C ARG A 391 11.65 16.73 -17.24
N THR A 392 11.15 17.88 -17.70
CA THR A 392 9.71 18.10 -17.88
C THR A 392 9.08 17.16 -18.93
N ASP A 393 9.89 16.54 -19.80
CA ASP A 393 9.48 15.58 -20.84
C ASP A 393 9.74 14.10 -20.47
N GLU A 394 10.24 13.83 -19.26
CA GLU A 394 10.57 12.48 -18.81
C GLU A 394 9.51 11.88 -17.88
N ALA A 395 9.44 10.54 -17.94
CA ALA A 395 8.51 9.75 -17.15
C ALA A 395 9.00 9.45 -15.73
N TYR A 396 10.31 9.29 -15.55
CA TYR A 396 10.94 8.74 -14.34
C TYR A 396 11.91 9.72 -13.69
N TRP A 397 12.06 9.63 -12.37
CA TRP A 397 13.11 10.34 -11.66
C TRP A 397 14.48 9.77 -12.04
N ARG A 398 15.52 10.61 -12.06
CA ARG A 398 16.87 10.17 -12.41
C ARG A 398 17.65 9.79 -11.16
N ASP A 399 18.32 8.65 -11.21
CA ASP A 399 19.38 8.30 -10.26
C ASP A 399 20.65 9.10 -10.49
N GLU A 400 21.00 9.29 -11.77
CA GLU A 400 22.16 10.08 -12.15
C GLU A 400 21.87 11.58 -12.05
N ARG A 401 22.75 12.29 -11.35
CA ARG A 401 22.63 13.73 -11.14
C ARG A 401 23.01 14.49 -12.41
N PRO A 402 22.13 15.37 -12.92
CA PRO A 402 22.55 16.31 -13.96
C PRO A 402 23.53 17.33 -13.36
N LEU A 403 24.51 17.76 -14.17
CA LEU A 403 25.32 18.92 -13.83
C LEU A 403 24.43 20.18 -13.76
N GLY A 404 24.82 21.11 -12.90
CA GLY A 404 24.19 22.42 -12.80
C GLY A 404 24.34 23.22 -14.10
N THR A 405 23.61 24.33 -14.18
CA THR A 405 23.54 25.17 -15.40
C THR A 405 24.89 25.70 -15.91
N LYS A 406 25.93 25.72 -15.08
CA LYS A 406 27.31 26.12 -15.40
C LYS A 406 28.28 24.93 -15.40
N GLY A 407 27.79 23.69 -15.36
CA GLY A 407 28.58 22.48 -15.28
C GLY A 407 29.03 22.12 -13.86
N GLU A 408 28.49 22.78 -12.83
CA GLU A 408 28.81 22.54 -11.43
C GLU A 408 28.19 21.24 -10.89
N GLN A 409 28.89 20.57 -9.99
CA GLN A 409 28.29 19.50 -9.17
C GLN A 409 27.52 20.13 -8.00
N TRP A 410 26.49 19.44 -7.53
CA TRP A 410 25.67 19.86 -6.39
C TRP A 410 25.28 18.67 -5.52
N GLU A 411 25.08 18.93 -4.22
CA GLU A 411 24.77 17.88 -3.26
C GLU A 411 23.30 17.45 -3.38
N PRO A 412 23.00 16.15 -3.51
CA PRO A 412 21.64 15.65 -3.66
C PRO A 412 21.05 15.27 -2.31
N MET A 413 21.79 15.49 -1.23
CA MET A 413 21.43 15.04 0.09
C MET A 413 21.63 16.18 1.06
N ILE A 414 20.60 16.45 1.83
CA ILE A 414 20.63 17.40 2.95
C ILE A 414 20.56 16.55 4.21
N THR A 415 21.65 16.51 4.98
CA THR A 415 21.69 15.82 6.27
C THR A 415 21.33 16.81 7.38
N LEU A 416 20.45 16.42 8.30
CA LEU A 416 20.16 17.20 9.49
C LEU A 416 21.26 16.95 10.54
N GLU A 417 21.80 18.02 11.14
CA GLU A 417 22.77 17.86 12.23
C GLU A 417 22.09 17.25 13.48
N ASN A 418 22.74 16.26 14.09
CA ASN A 418 22.19 15.43 15.17
C ASN A 418 21.45 16.24 16.26
N GLY A 419 20.16 15.95 16.42
CA GLY A 419 19.38 16.37 17.61
C GLY A 419 18.69 17.74 17.53
N GLN A 420 18.86 18.50 16.45
CA GLN A 420 17.99 19.64 16.14
C GLN A 420 17.03 19.22 15.02
N GLN A 421 15.79 18.91 15.39
CA GLN A 421 14.66 19.17 14.48
C GLN A 421 14.79 20.64 14.07
N PRO A 422 15.04 20.99 12.80
CA PRO A 422 14.95 22.38 12.42
C PRO A 422 13.48 22.76 12.63
N ALA A 423 13.20 23.54 13.67
CA ALA A 423 11.96 24.32 13.72
C ALA A 423 11.91 25.33 12.54
N GLU A 424 13.02 25.44 11.80
CA GLU A 424 13.19 26.28 10.63
C GLU A 424 12.94 25.50 9.34
N ILE A 425 12.23 26.14 8.42
CA ILE A 425 12.00 25.67 7.06
C ILE A 425 13.35 25.39 6.38
N VAL A 426 13.52 24.18 5.84
CA VAL A 426 14.69 23.84 5.01
C VAL A 426 14.58 24.60 3.70
N ARG A 427 15.63 25.35 3.34
CA ARG A 427 15.77 26.01 2.03
C ARG A 427 17.03 25.52 1.35
N TYR A 428 16.88 25.09 0.10
CA TYR A 428 18.01 24.57 -0.67
C TYR A 428 17.93 25.02 -2.12
N SER A 429 19.00 25.66 -2.61
CA SER A 429 19.10 26.05 -4.02
C SER A 429 19.73 24.93 -4.84
N VAL A 430 18.97 24.39 -5.78
CA VAL A 430 19.44 23.44 -6.79
C VAL A 430 19.84 24.25 -8.02
N PRO A 431 21.07 24.11 -8.56
CA PRO A 431 21.56 24.90 -9.69
C PRO A 431 20.99 24.43 -11.04
N LEU A 432 19.69 24.14 -11.09
CA LEU A 432 18.90 23.75 -12.26
C LEU A 432 17.77 24.75 -12.48
N ARG A 433 17.48 25.07 -13.74
CA ARG A 433 16.36 25.95 -14.09
C ARG A 433 15.04 25.21 -13.92
N GLY A 434 14.10 25.79 -13.20
CA GLY A 434 12.78 25.18 -12.98
C GLY A 434 11.94 25.05 -14.25
N ASP A 435 12.23 25.83 -15.29
CA ASP A 435 11.58 25.70 -16.61
C ASP A 435 11.98 24.38 -17.32
N ASP A 436 13.16 23.87 -17.00
CA ASP A 436 13.79 22.71 -17.64
C ASP A 436 13.67 21.42 -16.81
N TRP A 437 13.46 21.56 -15.50
CA TRP A 437 13.59 20.50 -14.52
C TRP A 437 12.49 20.56 -13.47
N LEU A 438 11.90 19.41 -13.22
CA LEU A 438 11.06 19.14 -12.06
C LEU A 438 11.94 18.60 -10.94
N LEU A 439 11.64 19.02 -9.71
CA LEU A 439 12.38 18.60 -8.53
C LEU A 439 11.45 17.88 -7.56
N GLY A 440 11.99 16.90 -6.85
CA GLY A 440 11.28 16.16 -5.81
C GLY A 440 12.21 15.85 -4.63
N VAL A 441 11.60 15.51 -3.50
CA VAL A 441 12.34 15.18 -2.26
C VAL A 441 11.77 13.91 -1.64
N SER A 442 12.66 13.02 -1.22
CA SER A 442 12.34 11.93 -0.28
C SER A 442 12.95 12.25 1.08
N ALA A 443 12.22 11.91 2.15
CA ALA A 443 12.76 11.92 3.50
C ALA A 443 13.34 10.54 3.82
N CYS A 444 14.50 10.50 4.47
CA CYS A 444 15.22 9.27 4.79
C CYS A 444 15.52 9.20 6.29
N SER A 445 15.31 8.02 6.89
CA SER A 445 15.74 7.75 8.26
C SER A 445 17.25 7.47 8.33
N SER A 446 17.82 7.51 9.53
CA SER A 446 19.21 7.16 9.84
C SER A 446 19.58 5.73 9.44
N GLN A 447 18.59 4.84 9.31
CA GLN A 447 18.78 3.47 8.83
C GLN A 447 18.78 3.36 7.29
N GLY A 448 18.61 4.48 6.56
CA GLY A 448 18.66 4.53 5.10
C GLY A 448 17.33 4.26 4.40
N TYR A 449 16.23 4.07 5.12
CA TYR A 449 14.91 3.90 4.52
C TYR A 449 14.35 5.25 4.09
N CYS A 450 14.11 5.41 2.78
CA CYS A 450 13.60 6.64 2.19
C CYS A 450 12.14 6.50 1.75
N SER A 451 11.37 7.57 1.92
CA SER A 451 9.99 7.68 1.48
C SER A 451 9.87 7.70 -0.05
N PRO A 452 8.67 7.47 -0.62
CA PRO A 452 8.37 7.89 -1.98
C PRO A 452 8.68 9.38 -2.21
N ILE A 453 8.92 9.75 -3.46
CA ILE A 453 9.35 11.10 -3.83
C ILE A 453 8.13 12.04 -3.84
N SER A 454 8.14 13.07 -2.99
CA SER A 454 7.17 14.17 -3.10
C SER A 454 7.67 15.19 -4.12
N SER A 455 6.87 15.42 -5.16
CA SER A 455 7.20 16.39 -6.21
C SER A 455 6.89 17.82 -5.75
N ALA A 456 7.78 18.76 -6.07
CA ALA A 456 7.65 20.17 -5.70
C ALA A 456 6.63 20.94 -6.57
N VAL A 457 6.06 20.28 -7.59
CA VAL A 457 5.00 20.84 -8.45
C VAL A 457 3.64 20.88 -7.73
N PRO A 458 2.69 21.70 -8.22
CA PRO A 458 1.34 21.71 -7.67
C PRO A 458 0.70 20.31 -7.61
N GLY A 459 0.27 19.89 -6.42
CA GLY A 459 -0.42 18.62 -6.20
C GLY A 459 0.49 17.44 -5.85
N GLY A 460 1.81 17.64 -5.75
CA GLY A 460 2.76 16.56 -5.42
C GLY A 460 2.91 16.22 -3.93
N ALA A 461 2.17 16.88 -3.04
CA ALA A 461 2.24 16.66 -1.59
C ALA A 461 1.45 15.42 -1.16
N PHE A 462 2.03 14.62 -0.27
CA PHE A 462 1.44 13.39 0.30
C PHE A 462 0.48 13.70 1.47
N GLU A 463 -0.49 14.57 1.20
CA GLU A 463 -1.55 14.96 2.13
C GLU A 463 -2.82 15.32 1.36
N PRO A 464 -4.01 15.22 1.97
CA PRO A 464 -5.24 15.76 1.40
C PRO A 464 -5.12 17.26 1.10
N VAL A 465 -5.71 17.68 -0.01
CA VAL A 465 -5.78 19.09 -0.40
C VAL A 465 -6.80 19.79 0.49
N ALA A 466 -6.37 20.84 1.19
CA ALA A 466 -7.25 21.70 1.95
C ALA A 466 -8.38 22.24 1.04
N GLN A 467 -9.61 21.90 1.40
CA GLN A 467 -10.80 22.38 0.71
C GLN A 467 -11.07 23.84 1.11
N PRO A 468 -11.53 24.70 0.18
CA PRO A 468 -11.98 26.03 0.57
C PRO A 468 -13.09 25.88 1.61
N GLU A 469 -13.04 26.68 2.69
CA GLU A 469 -14.17 26.81 3.60
C GLU A 469 -15.39 27.16 2.75
N GLY A 470 -16.38 26.26 2.74
CA GLY A 470 -17.63 26.55 2.08
C GLY A 470 -18.29 27.71 2.81
N ASP A 471 -18.68 28.75 2.08
CA ASP A 471 -19.88 29.49 2.48
C ASP A 471 -20.98 28.44 2.55
N SER A 472 -21.37 28.05 3.75
CA SER A 472 -22.45 27.10 3.99
C SER A 472 -23.71 27.59 3.26
N GLU A 473 -24.17 26.85 2.26
CA GLU A 473 -25.54 26.99 1.76
C GLU A 473 -26.54 26.27 2.68
#